data_AF-A0A7S4KX49-F1
#
_entry.id   AF-A0A7S4KX49-F1
#
_cell.length_a   1.000
_cell.length_b   1.000
_cell.length_c   1.000
_cell.angle_alpha   90.00
_cell.angle_beta   90.00
_cell.angle_gamma   90.00
#
_symmetry.space_group_name_H-M   'P 1'
#
loop_
_entity.id
_entity.type
_entity.pdbx_description
1 polymer ?
#
loop_
_entity_poly.entity_id
_entity_poly.type
_entity_poly.pdbx_seq_one_letter_code
_entity_poly.pdbx_strand_id
1 'polypeptide(L)'
;SGDPQSENVLQLVNKTQTSLDKDKVFEGLRNLYIKRVKPLEEASWYSFFSKGSTLEASDFDAKPIVLLLGQYSVGKTSFIRALLGKDFPGMRIGPEPTTDQFVAVMAGNDERGIPGHAPSMQKDSPLHGL
;
A
#
# COMPACT_ATOMS: atom_id res chain seq x y z
N SER A 1 -11.28 33.60 15.76
CA SER A 1 -12.40 33.25 16.65
C SER A 1 -12.79 31.81 16.34
N GLY A 2 -12.16 30.85 17.01
CA GLY A 2 -12.38 29.42 16.76
C GLY A 2 -13.62 28.95 17.52
N ASP A 3 -14.52 28.26 16.83
CA ASP A 3 -15.81 27.83 17.35
C ASP A 3 -15.64 26.70 18.40
N PRO A 4 -16.04 26.89 19.67
CA PRO A 4 -15.86 25.91 20.76
C PRO A 4 -16.56 24.57 20.53
N GLN A 5 -17.51 24.52 19.59
CA GLN A 5 -18.22 23.30 19.21
C GLN A 5 -17.33 22.35 18.38
N SER A 6 -16.41 22.89 17.58
CA SER A 6 -15.52 22.10 16.72
C SER A 6 -14.49 21.27 17.52
N GLU A 7 -13.99 21.81 18.63
CA GLU A 7 -13.07 21.10 19.53
C GLU A 7 -13.77 19.93 20.26
N ASN A 8 -15.04 20.10 20.63
CA ASN A 8 -15.82 19.05 21.29
C ASN A 8 -16.14 17.88 20.34
N VAL A 9 -16.40 18.15 19.07
CA VAL A 9 -16.63 17.10 18.07
C VAL A 9 -15.34 16.31 17.82
N LEU A 10 -14.19 16.99 17.68
CA LEU A 10 -12.89 16.31 17.55
C LEU A 10 -12.56 15.46 18.77
N GLN A 11 -12.87 15.93 19.97
CA GLN A 11 -12.71 15.15 21.20
C GLN A 11 -13.67 13.96 21.28
N LEU A 12 -14.92 14.09 20.82
CA LEU A 12 -15.89 12.98 20.77
C LEU A 12 -15.49 11.90 19.77
N VAL A 13 -15.01 12.30 18.59
CA VAL A 13 -14.49 11.38 17.56
C VAL A 13 -13.28 10.64 18.11
N ASN A 14 -12.36 11.31 18.79
CA ASN A 14 -11.21 10.68 19.44
C ASN A 14 -11.61 9.74 20.60
N LYS A 15 -12.69 10.04 21.34
CA LYS A 15 -13.19 9.21 22.45
C LYS A 15 -13.93 7.94 21.99
N THR A 16 -14.58 8.00 20.83
CA THR A 16 -15.33 6.88 20.25
C THR A 16 -14.45 6.01 19.34
N GLN A 17 -13.25 6.48 19.04
CA GLN A 17 -12.20 5.66 18.44
C GLN A 17 -11.68 4.72 19.54
N THR A 18 -12.41 3.62 19.77
CA THR A 18 -11.87 2.43 20.42
C THR A 18 -10.49 2.22 19.80
N SER A 19 -9.43 2.33 20.60
CA SER A 19 -8.07 2.11 20.15
C SER A 19 -7.98 0.65 19.72
N LEU A 20 -8.39 0.38 18.48
CA LEU A 20 -8.20 -0.89 17.81
C LEU A 20 -6.70 -1.05 17.73
N ASP A 21 -6.20 -1.93 18.59
CA ASP A 21 -4.82 -2.35 18.62
C ASP A 21 -4.56 -3.10 17.31
N LYS A 22 -4.08 -2.34 16.31
CA LYS A 22 -3.90 -2.81 14.94
C LYS A 22 -3.05 -4.07 14.94
N ASP A 23 -1.99 -4.07 15.74
CA ASP A 23 -1.03 -5.17 15.80
C ASP A 23 -1.72 -6.45 16.27
N LYS A 24 -2.57 -6.38 17.31
CA LYS A 24 -3.35 -7.55 17.77
C LYS A 24 -4.36 -8.04 16.73
N VAL A 25 -5.00 -7.13 15.99
CA VAL A 25 -5.96 -7.51 14.95
C VAL A 25 -5.24 -8.20 13.79
N PHE A 26 -4.13 -7.64 13.30
CA PHE A 26 -3.34 -8.23 12.22
C PHE A 26 -2.71 -9.56 12.64
N GLU A 27 -2.22 -9.69 13.87
CA GLU A 27 -1.74 -10.96 14.42
C GLU A 27 -2.86 -12.02 14.46
N GLY A 28 -4.06 -11.63 14.89
CA GLY A 28 -5.23 -12.52 14.89
C GLY A 28 -5.60 -13.01 13.49
N LEU A 29 -5.61 -12.11 12.50
CA LEU A 29 -5.90 -12.44 11.10
C LEU A 29 -4.84 -13.36 10.51
N ARG A 30 -3.55 -13.08 10.75
CA ARG A 30 -2.43 -13.93 10.33
C ARG A 30 -2.55 -15.33 10.90
N ASN A 31 -2.83 -15.44 12.20
CA ASN A 31 -3.00 -16.72 12.87
C ASN A 31 -4.22 -17.50 12.33
N LEU A 32 -5.31 -16.82 12.02
CA LEU A 32 -6.50 -17.43 11.44
C LEU A 32 -6.22 -17.98 10.04
N TYR A 33 -5.55 -17.20 9.19
CA TYR A 33 -5.16 -17.62 7.83
C TYR A 33 -4.29 -18.88 7.88
N ILE A 34 -3.22 -18.88 8.68
CA ILE A 34 -2.29 -20.02 8.81
C ILE A 34 -2.99 -21.27 9.31
N LYS A 35 -3.92 -21.14 10.28
CA LYS A 35 -4.57 -22.30 10.90
C LYS A 35 -5.71 -22.89 10.06
N ARG A 36 -6.39 -22.08 9.25
CA ARG A 36 -7.66 -22.49 8.61
C ARG A 36 -7.65 -22.41 7.09
N VAL A 37 -7.09 -21.34 6.53
CA VAL A 37 -7.16 -21.05 5.10
C VAL A 37 -6.00 -21.69 4.35
N LYS A 38 -4.78 -21.51 4.84
CA LYS A 38 -3.57 -22.05 4.21
C LYS A 38 -3.62 -23.59 3.99
N PRO A 39 -4.03 -24.42 4.96
CA PRO A 39 -4.14 -25.87 4.73
C PRO A 39 -5.17 -26.24 3.65
N LEU A 40 -6.23 -25.44 3.49
CA LEU A 40 -7.24 -25.65 2.46
C LEU A 40 -6.71 -25.28 1.06
N GLU A 41 -5.99 -24.17 0.95
CA GLU A 41 -5.32 -23.78 -0.30
C GLU A 41 -4.33 -24.84 -0.76
N GLU A 42 -3.53 -25.37 0.19
CA GLU A 42 -2.55 -26.43 -0.07
C GLU A 42 -3.23 -27.76 -0.44
N ALA A 43 -4.30 -28.15 0.26
CA ALA A 43 -5.03 -29.38 -0.04
C ALA A 43 -5.79 -29.34 -1.38
N SER A 44 -6.24 -28.15 -1.79
CA SER A 44 -6.98 -27.95 -3.05
C SER A 44 -6.09 -27.60 -4.24
N TRP A 45 -4.77 -27.52 -4.05
CA TRP A 45 -3.81 -27.07 -5.06
C TRP A 45 -4.20 -25.70 -5.65
N TYR A 46 -4.71 -24.80 -4.81
CA TYR A 46 -5.25 -23.52 -5.24
C TYR A 46 -4.21 -22.65 -5.98
N SER A 47 -2.93 -22.77 -5.58
CA SER A 47 -1.79 -22.10 -6.22
C SER A 47 -1.61 -22.46 -7.71
N PHE A 48 -2.15 -23.59 -8.16
CA PHE A 48 -2.17 -23.98 -9.57
C PHE A 48 -3.14 -23.12 -10.39
N PHE A 49 -4.27 -22.71 -9.79
CA PHE A 49 -5.33 -21.94 -10.47
C PHE A 49 -5.11 -20.43 -10.36
N SER A 50 -4.55 -19.97 -9.25
CA SER A 50 -4.26 -18.56 -9.00
C SER A 50 -2.83 -18.43 -8.48
N LYS A 51 -1.89 -18.12 -9.38
CA LYS A 51 -0.49 -17.87 -9.01
C LYS A 51 -0.42 -16.63 -8.11
N GLY A 52 0.28 -16.73 -6.98
CA GLY A 52 0.41 -15.64 -6.00
C GLY A 52 -0.76 -15.48 -5.04
N SER A 53 -1.67 -16.47 -4.96
CA SER A 53 -2.82 -16.42 -4.06
C SER A 53 -2.54 -16.83 -2.62
N THR A 54 -1.48 -17.61 -2.39
CA THR A 54 -1.03 -17.97 -1.05
C THR A 54 -0.34 -16.77 -0.43
N LEU A 55 -0.94 -16.21 0.61
CA LEU A 55 -0.40 -15.08 1.33
C LEU A 55 0.87 -15.49 2.06
N GLU A 56 1.92 -14.70 1.87
CA GLU A 56 3.17 -14.81 2.62
C GLU A 56 3.12 -13.96 3.89
N ALA A 57 4.06 -14.18 4.80
CA ALA A 57 4.17 -13.39 6.01
C ALA A 57 4.35 -11.88 5.71
N SER A 58 5.09 -11.57 4.66
CA SER A 58 5.35 -10.20 4.18
C SER A 58 4.08 -9.46 3.76
N ASP A 59 3.05 -10.16 3.27
CA ASP A 59 1.78 -9.55 2.88
C ASP A 59 0.99 -9.01 4.08
N PHE A 60 1.15 -9.62 5.26
CA PHE A 60 0.52 -9.14 6.50
C PHE A 60 1.29 -7.98 7.12
N ASP A 61 2.60 -7.94 6.94
CA ASP A 61 3.50 -6.92 7.49
C ASP A 61 3.68 -5.73 6.50
N ALA A 62 3.09 -5.82 5.31
CA ALA A 62 3.18 -4.81 4.26
C ALA A 62 2.53 -3.49 4.66
N LYS A 63 3.16 -2.38 4.26
CA LYS A 63 2.56 -1.04 4.41
C LYS A 63 1.36 -0.91 3.46
N PRO A 64 0.31 -0.17 3.86
CA PRO A 64 -0.84 0.09 2.98
C PRO A 64 -0.42 0.65 1.62
N ILE A 65 -0.97 0.09 0.54
CA ILE A 65 -0.67 0.48 -0.84
C ILE A 65 -1.86 1.25 -1.42
N VAL A 66 -1.60 2.40 -2.04
CA VAL A 66 -2.60 3.19 -2.73
C VAL A 66 -2.31 3.15 -4.23
N LEU A 67 -3.26 2.63 -5.02
CA LEU A 67 -3.15 2.56 -6.47
C LEU A 67 -3.94 3.72 -7.11
N LEU A 68 -3.26 4.55 -7.90
CA LEU A 68 -3.88 5.64 -8.65
C LEU A 68 -4.10 5.24 -10.10
N LEU A 69 -5.37 5.07 -10.47
CA LEU A 69 -5.80 4.75 -11.84
C LEU A 69 -6.40 5.98 -12.51
N GLY A 70 -6.17 6.13 -13.81
CA GLY A 70 -6.75 7.22 -14.59
C GLY A 70 -6.09 7.36 -15.96
N GLN A 71 -6.81 7.98 -16.90
CA GLN A 71 -6.33 8.23 -18.27
C GLN A 71 -5.06 9.11 -18.29
N TYR A 72 -4.42 9.18 -19.46
CA TYR A 72 -3.25 10.04 -19.65
C TYR A 72 -3.56 11.49 -19.28
N SER A 73 -2.59 12.16 -18.66
CA SER A 73 -2.62 13.60 -18.37
C SER A 73 -3.72 14.11 -17.43
N VAL A 74 -4.42 13.24 -16.69
CA VAL A 74 -5.42 13.65 -15.66
C VAL A 74 -4.81 14.11 -14.33
N GLY A 75 -3.49 14.33 -14.26
CA GLY A 75 -2.84 14.89 -13.08
C GLY A 75 -2.47 13.89 -11.97
N LYS A 76 -2.42 12.58 -12.24
CA LYS A 76 -2.00 11.55 -11.25
C LYS A 76 -0.67 11.89 -10.56
N THR A 77 0.32 12.27 -11.38
CA THR A 77 1.65 12.68 -10.94
C THR A 77 1.60 13.92 -10.05
N SER A 78 0.81 14.92 -10.45
CA SER A 78 0.59 16.14 -9.66
C SER A 78 -0.13 15.87 -8.34
N PHE A 79 -1.04 14.91 -8.32
CA PHE A 79 -1.75 14.50 -7.11
C PHE A 79 -0.80 13.84 -6.09
N ILE A 80 0.09 12.95 -6.54
CA ILE A 80 1.12 12.36 -5.68
C ILE A 80 2.02 13.46 -5.09
N ARG A 81 2.48 14.40 -5.94
CA ARG A 81 3.27 15.55 -5.50
C ARG A 81 2.53 16.40 -4.46
N ALA A 82 1.23 16.66 -4.67
CA ALA A 82 0.42 17.43 -3.73
C ALA A 82 0.28 16.71 -2.37
N LEU A 83 0.14 15.39 -2.36
CA LEU A 83 0.10 14.59 -1.12
C LEU A 83 1.45 14.57 -0.39
N LEU A 84 2.56 14.50 -1.13
CA LEU A 84 3.90 14.46 -0.55
C LEU A 84 4.42 15.85 -0.14
N GLY A 85 3.86 16.93 -0.71
CA GLY A 85 4.35 18.30 -0.54
C GLY A 85 5.72 18.55 -1.16
N LYS A 86 6.28 17.59 -1.90
CA LYS A 86 7.58 17.65 -2.55
C LYS A 86 7.60 16.86 -3.84
N ASP A 87 8.61 17.12 -4.65
CA ASP A 87 8.89 16.36 -5.87
C ASP A 87 9.47 14.98 -5.52
N PHE A 88 9.30 14.00 -6.41
CA PHE A 88 9.83 12.64 -6.23
C PHE A 88 10.64 12.19 -7.45
N PRO A 89 11.63 11.29 -7.28
CA PRO A 89 12.45 10.80 -8.38
C PRO A 89 11.63 10.16 -9.50
N GLY A 90 11.99 10.41 -10.75
CA GLY A 90 11.31 9.85 -11.93
C GLY A 90 10.01 10.57 -12.31
N MET A 91 9.63 11.64 -11.58
CA MET A 91 8.48 12.46 -11.92
C MET A 91 8.69 13.22 -13.24
N ARG A 92 7.86 12.95 -14.25
CA ARG A 92 7.76 13.74 -15.50
C ARG A 92 6.36 14.31 -15.65
N ILE A 93 6.21 15.61 -15.41
CA ILE A 93 4.98 16.35 -15.66
C ILE A 93 5.17 17.10 -16.98
N GLY A 94 4.50 16.65 -18.04
CA GLY A 94 4.55 17.25 -19.37
C GLY A 94 3.25 17.02 -20.14
N PRO A 95 2.98 17.79 -21.21
CA PRO A 95 1.77 17.65 -22.02
C PRO A 95 1.73 16.35 -22.84
N GLU A 96 2.88 15.72 -23.07
CA GLU A 96 2.98 14.40 -23.72
C GLU A 96 2.73 13.25 -22.73
N PRO A 97 2.21 12.09 -23.19
CA PRO A 97 1.97 10.94 -22.32
C PRO A 97 3.27 10.46 -21.65
N THR A 98 3.46 10.84 -20.39
CA THR A 98 4.70 10.59 -19.63
C THR A 98 4.64 9.35 -18.73
N THR A 99 3.70 8.42 -18.94
CA THR A 99 3.57 7.21 -18.09
C THR A 99 3.23 5.98 -18.90
N ASP A 100 4.25 5.39 -19.52
CA ASP A 100 4.18 4.09 -20.20
C ASP A 100 4.62 2.93 -19.26
N GLN A 101 4.82 3.22 -17.97
CA GLN A 101 5.36 2.30 -16.97
C GLN A 101 4.68 2.47 -15.62
N PHE A 102 4.52 1.37 -14.88
CA PHE A 102 4.08 1.39 -13.48
C PHE A 102 5.18 2.01 -12.61
N VAL A 103 4.81 2.98 -11.76
CA VAL A 103 5.73 3.63 -10.82
C VAL A 103 5.24 3.40 -9.40
N ALA A 104 6.07 2.73 -8.59
CA ALA A 104 5.85 2.58 -7.16
C ALA A 104 6.65 3.64 -6.40
N VAL A 105 5.95 4.56 -5.73
CA VAL A 105 6.58 5.56 -4.86
C VAL A 105 6.57 5.01 -3.43
N MET A 106 7.75 4.73 -2.89
CA MET A 106 7.94 4.14 -1.57
C MET A 106 8.87 5.00 -0.71
N ALA A 107 8.66 4.98 0.60
CA ALA A 107 9.57 5.64 1.54
C ALA A 107 10.92 4.90 1.58
N GLY A 108 12.02 5.64 1.48
CA GLY A 108 13.38 5.13 1.57
C GLY A 108 14.33 6.18 2.16
N ASN A 109 15.52 5.74 2.55
CA ASN A 109 16.53 6.61 3.16
C ASN A 109 17.11 7.62 2.16
N ASP A 110 17.17 7.24 0.88
CA ASP A 110 17.70 8.08 -0.20
C ASP A 110 16.67 8.26 -1.31
N GLU A 111 16.66 9.44 -1.93
CA GLU A 111 15.85 9.73 -3.11
C GLU A 111 16.49 9.13 -4.35
N ARG A 112 16.12 7.90 -4.69
CA ARG A 112 16.66 7.17 -5.84
C ARG A 112 15.56 6.49 -6.64
N GLY A 113 15.75 6.42 -7.96
CA GLY A 113 14.94 5.56 -8.83
C GLY A 113 15.51 4.15 -8.84
N ILE A 114 14.70 3.15 -8.54
CA ILE A 114 15.09 1.73 -8.57
C ILE A 114 14.38 1.06 -9.76
N PRO A 115 15.11 0.42 -10.70
CA PRO A 115 14.51 -0.34 -11.79
C PRO A 115 13.62 -1.48 -11.27
N GLY A 116 12.50 -1.73 -11.94
CA GLY A 116 11.45 -2.65 -11.46
C GLY A 116 11.89 -4.09 -11.18
N HIS A 117 12.95 -4.58 -11.83
CA HIS A 117 13.45 -5.94 -11.54
C HIS A 117 14.00 -6.10 -10.11
N ALA A 118 14.48 -5.02 -9.49
CA ALA A 118 15.15 -5.09 -8.20
C ALA A 118 14.19 -5.26 -7.01
N PRO A 119 13.08 -4.49 -6.89
CA PRO A 119 12.08 -4.74 -5.86
C PRO A 119 11.35 -6.07 -6.06
N SER A 120 11.13 -6.51 -7.30
CA SER A 120 10.57 -7.84 -7.60
C SER A 120 11.47 -9.00 -7.16
N MET A 121 12.75 -8.76 -6.84
CA MET A 121 13.67 -9.81 -6.35
C MET A 121 13.86 -9.78 -4.82
N GLN A 122 13.36 -8.77 -4.13
CA GLN A 122 13.46 -8.67 -2.68
C GLN A 122 12.28 -9.36 -2.02
N LYS A 123 12.56 -10.43 -1.26
CA LYS A 123 11.53 -11.25 -0.59
C LYS A 123 10.67 -10.46 0.41
N ASP A 124 11.24 -9.41 1.00
CA ASP A 124 10.55 -8.53 1.95
C ASP A 124 9.81 -7.37 1.27
N SER A 125 9.90 -7.26 -0.06
CA SER A 125 9.17 -6.25 -0.82
C SER A 125 7.75 -6.74 -1.10
N PRO A 126 6.72 -5.92 -0.86
CA PRO A 126 5.36 -6.24 -1.27
C PRO A 126 5.19 -6.26 -2.81
N LEU A 127 6.25 -5.93 -3.56
CA LEU A 127 6.30 -5.96 -5.02
C LEU A 127 7.00 -7.22 -5.55
N HIS A 128 7.40 -8.17 -4.69
CA HIS A 128 8.09 -9.41 -5.09
C HIS A 128 7.30 -10.26 -6.12
N GLY A 129 5.97 -10.16 -6.09
CA GLY A 129 5.07 -10.90 -6.99
C GLY A 129 4.76 -10.22 -8.34
N LEU A 130 5.37 -9.06 -8.63
CA LEU A 130 5.16 -8.28 -9.87
C LEU A 130 6.23 -8.55 -10.93
#